data_AF-A0AAP7J4F6-F1
#
_entry.id   AF-A0AAP7J4F6-F1
#
_cell.length_a   1.000
_cell.length_b   1.000
_cell.length_c   1.000
_cell.angle_alpha   90.00
_cell.angle_beta   90.00
_cell.angle_gamma   90.00
#
_symmetry.space_group_name_H-M   'P 1'
#
loop_
_entity.id
_entity.type
_entity.pdbx_description
1 polymer ?
#
loop_
_entity_poly.entity_id
_entity_poly.type
_entity_poly.pdbx_seq_one_letter_code
_entity_poly.pdbx_strand_id
1 'polypeptide(L)'
;MAIFVIGLPSNLRARFIAEAARQGQRPELSLVVKQQYRYEFSPPNGQCVADLNNFAMQEAWPDLTVVVLPYVALPAEMKPELQVLADEGVRIIRPVRGENGWPLRLVGQEADDDFTGEVYKALVEQLGWATTTASPAEKFRRSAQKYGDYQILGDALDKCDDIHHTRHRFLKTSAELLEKFCKKRGAVQMGLASYFGDRGVDLATTGGVKTTIYLMKSDRIIEKRSSNMHLKEGDATAPIACPRIYFQHLDRDQQFRLFLLYVGPHPPKDLIQITRNVQWEHG
;
A
#
# COMPACT_ATOMS: atom_id res chain seq x y z
N MET A 1 7.45 -12.50 -20.13
CA MET A 1 6.95 -11.22 -20.66
C MET A 1 7.90 -10.11 -20.24
N ALA A 2 8.38 -9.35 -21.21
CA ALA A 2 9.30 -8.24 -21.03
C ALA A 2 8.54 -6.92 -21.17
N ILE A 3 8.93 -5.92 -20.38
CA ILE A 3 8.31 -4.61 -20.40
C ILE A 3 9.36 -3.53 -20.53
N PHE A 4 9.18 -2.64 -21.50
CA PHE A 4 9.94 -1.41 -21.60
C PHE A 4 9.05 -0.20 -21.26
N VAL A 5 9.42 0.61 -20.27
CA VAL A 5 8.67 1.84 -19.93
C VAL A 5 9.48 3.07 -20.33
N ILE A 6 8.90 3.87 -21.22
CA ILE A 6 9.48 5.12 -21.68
C ILE A 6 8.90 6.28 -20.87
N GLY A 7 9.78 7.02 -20.20
CA GLY A 7 9.41 8.25 -19.50
C GLY A 7 9.06 8.07 -18.04
N LEU A 8 9.51 7.00 -17.38
CA LEU A 8 9.20 6.75 -15.96
C LEU A 8 9.95 7.76 -15.07
N PRO A 9 9.26 8.50 -14.17
CA PRO A 9 9.94 9.32 -13.16
C PRO A 9 10.98 8.52 -12.37
N SER A 10 12.20 9.02 -12.28
CA SER A 10 13.34 8.30 -11.70
C SER A 10 13.11 7.87 -10.24
N ASN A 11 12.33 8.64 -9.47
CA ASN A 11 11.95 8.31 -8.10
C ASN A 11 11.04 7.06 -7.99
N LEU A 12 10.38 6.64 -9.07
CA LEU A 12 9.54 5.44 -9.11
C LEU A 12 10.30 4.17 -9.49
N ARG A 13 11.56 4.28 -9.96
CA ARG A 13 12.36 3.17 -10.50
C ARG A 13 12.38 1.95 -9.58
N ALA A 14 12.81 2.13 -8.33
CA ALA A 14 12.97 1.04 -7.38
C ALA A 14 11.63 0.33 -7.08
N ARG A 15 10.56 1.14 -6.94
CA ARG A 15 9.21 0.63 -6.67
C ARG A 15 8.67 -0.19 -7.84
N PHE A 16 8.84 0.32 -9.07
CA PHE A 16 8.38 -0.36 -10.28
C PHE A 16 9.14 -1.67 -10.53
N ILE A 17 10.47 -1.69 -10.40
CA ILE A 17 11.28 -2.91 -10.54
C ILE A 17 10.83 -3.98 -9.54
N ALA A 18 10.58 -3.60 -8.29
CA ALA A 18 10.11 -4.53 -7.26
C ALA A 18 8.69 -5.07 -7.52
N GLU A 19 7.82 -4.32 -8.20
CA GLU A 19 6.50 -4.80 -8.61
C GLU A 19 6.60 -5.71 -9.84
N ALA A 20 7.34 -5.31 -10.87
CA ALA A 20 7.57 -6.13 -12.07
C ALA A 20 8.14 -7.51 -11.73
N ALA A 21 9.14 -7.56 -10.83
CA ALA A 21 9.71 -8.81 -10.34
C ALA A 21 8.68 -9.70 -9.63
N ARG A 22 7.73 -9.12 -8.87
CA ARG A 22 6.62 -9.86 -8.23
C ARG A 22 5.65 -10.42 -9.25
N GLN A 23 5.48 -9.76 -10.40
CA GLN A 23 4.66 -10.23 -11.51
C GLN A 23 5.41 -11.21 -12.43
N GLY A 24 6.66 -11.58 -12.10
CA GLY A 24 7.49 -12.44 -12.94
C GLY A 24 7.89 -11.81 -14.27
N GLN A 25 7.95 -10.48 -14.33
CA GLN A 25 8.24 -9.71 -15.55
C GLN A 25 9.61 -9.06 -15.47
N ARG A 26 10.25 -8.89 -16.64
CA ARG A 26 11.55 -8.24 -16.77
C ARG A 26 11.37 -6.79 -17.24
N PRO A 27 11.52 -5.79 -16.35
CA PRO A 27 11.39 -4.39 -16.73
C PRO A 27 12.71 -3.82 -17.25
N GLU A 28 12.64 -2.99 -18.28
CA GLU A 28 13.69 -2.04 -18.68
C GLU A 28 13.08 -0.63 -18.78
N LEU A 29 13.85 0.38 -18.43
CA LEU A 29 13.30 1.70 -18.10
C LEU A 29 14.11 2.81 -18.74
N SER A 30 13.44 3.64 -19.53
CA SER A 30 13.96 4.98 -19.83
C SER A 30 13.39 5.98 -18.84
N LEU A 31 14.29 6.53 -18.02
CA LEU A 31 13.92 7.37 -16.89
C LEU A 31 13.86 8.84 -17.28
N VAL A 32 13.03 9.57 -16.55
CA VAL A 32 12.98 11.03 -16.62
C VAL A 32 13.23 11.65 -15.25
N VAL A 33 13.84 12.82 -15.26
CA VAL A 33 14.03 13.67 -14.08
C VAL A 33 13.24 14.95 -14.25
N LYS A 34 12.82 15.53 -13.12
CA LYS A 34 12.14 16.83 -13.11
C LYS A 34 13.18 17.93 -13.33
N GLN A 35 13.03 18.71 -14.39
CA GLN A 35 13.77 19.95 -14.62
C GLN A 35 12.80 21.06 -15.01
N GLN A 36 12.90 22.23 -14.35
CA GLN A 36 12.12 23.43 -14.69
C GLN A 36 10.63 23.15 -15.02
N TYR A 37 9.92 22.52 -14.08
CA TYR A 37 8.49 22.18 -14.19
C TYR A 37 8.12 21.13 -15.24
N ARG A 38 9.09 20.49 -15.90
CA ARG A 38 8.90 19.48 -16.95
C ARG A 38 9.70 18.21 -16.64
N TYR A 39 9.38 17.13 -17.34
CA TYR A 39 10.18 15.91 -17.33
C TYR A 39 11.10 15.88 -18.55
N GLU A 40 12.35 15.52 -18.30
CA GLU A 40 13.37 15.35 -19.33
C GLU A 40 14.06 14.01 -19.15
N PHE A 41 14.45 13.37 -20.25
CA PHE A 41 15.11 12.07 -20.22
C PHE A 41 16.46 12.15 -19.47
N SER A 42 16.73 11.11 -18.69
CA SER A 42 17.99 10.92 -17.97
C SER A 42 18.37 9.44 -18.04
N PRO A 43 19.40 9.06 -18.82
CA PRO A 43 20.29 9.88 -19.64
C PRO A 43 19.61 10.57 -20.86
N PRO A 44 20.24 11.58 -21.50
CA PRO A 44 19.63 12.38 -22.56
C PRO A 44 19.15 11.58 -23.79
N ASN A 45 18.14 12.13 -24.46
CA ASN A 45 17.30 11.61 -25.56
C ASN A 45 17.89 10.50 -26.47
N GLY A 46 19.14 10.60 -26.92
CA GLY A 46 19.74 9.63 -27.84
C GLY A 46 19.92 8.23 -27.23
N GLN A 47 20.09 8.13 -25.91
CA GLN A 47 20.30 6.85 -25.23
C GLN A 47 19.01 6.03 -25.15
N CYS A 48 17.86 6.69 -25.00
CA CYS A 48 16.56 6.00 -24.86
C CYS A 48 16.20 5.15 -26.10
N VAL A 49 16.51 5.62 -27.30
CA VAL A 49 16.24 4.90 -28.55
C VAL A 49 17.14 3.68 -28.64
N ALA A 50 18.44 3.85 -28.35
CA ALA A 50 19.40 2.75 -28.32
C ALA A 50 19.02 1.69 -27.28
N ASP A 51 18.60 2.10 -26.09
CA ASP A 51 18.17 1.19 -25.01
C ASP A 51 16.94 0.37 -25.42
N LEU A 52 15.94 1.01 -26.04
CA LEU A 52 14.76 0.31 -26.56
C LEU A 52 15.16 -0.73 -27.61
N ASN A 53 15.99 -0.36 -28.57
CA ASN A 53 16.40 -1.24 -29.66
C ASN A 53 17.23 -2.42 -29.14
N ASN A 54 18.19 -2.15 -28.25
CA ASN A 54 19.02 -3.18 -27.61
C ASN A 54 18.17 -4.16 -26.79
N PHE A 55 17.16 -3.64 -26.06
CA PHE A 55 16.26 -4.47 -25.29
C PHE A 55 15.35 -5.32 -26.19
N ALA A 56 14.75 -4.72 -27.22
CA ALA A 56 13.86 -5.41 -28.16
C ALA A 56 14.58 -6.52 -28.95
N MET A 57 15.86 -6.35 -29.27
CA MET A 57 16.68 -7.38 -29.91
C MET A 57 16.94 -8.62 -29.03
N GLN A 58 16.77 -8.49 -27.71
CA GLN A 58 17.00 -9.59 -26.76
C GLN A 58 15.71 -10.35 -26.40
N GLU A 59 14.56 -9.89 -26.89
CA GLU A 59 13.26 -10.41 -26.48
C GLU A 59 12.49 -11.02 -27.65
N ALA A 60 11.65 -12.01 -27.33
CA ALA A 60 10.61 -12.45 -28.25
C ALA A 60 9.54 -11.36 -28.35
N TRP A 61 9.37 -10.77 -29.54
CA TRP A 61 8.48 -9.62 -29.76
C TRP A 61 7.02 -9.84 -29.36
N PRO A 62 6.40 -11.03 -29.52
CA PRO A 62 5.04 -11.29 -29.02
C PRO A 62 4.90 -11.17 -27.49
N ASP A 63 5.99 -11.35 -26.74
CA ASP A 63 6.02 -11.27 -25.27
C ASP A 63 6.51 -9.92 -24.75
N LEU A 64 6.80 -8.97 -25.67
CA LEU A 64 7.27 -7.62 -25.37
C LEU A 64 6.09 -6.65 -25.30
N THR A 65 6.05 -5.84 -24.24
CA THR A 65 5.15 -4.70 -24.11
C THR A 65 5.95 -3.42 -23.92
N VAL A 66 5.63 -2.38 -24.68
CA VAL A 66 6.24 -1.05 -24.54
C VAL A 66 5.18 -0.06 -24.06
N VAL A 67 5.45 0.65 -22.97
CA VAL A 67 4.57 1.69 -22.43
C VAL A 67 5.21 3.05 -22.60
N VAL A 68 4.49 3.97 -23.24
CA VAL A 68 4.99 5.31 -23.57
C VAL A 68 4.25 6.36 -22.74
N LEU A 69 4.87 6.83 -21.65
CA LEU A 69 4.21 7.77 -20.74
C LEU A 69 4.03 9.15 -21.38
N PRO A 70 2.86 9.80 -21.21
CA PRO A 70 2.52 10.99 -21.99
C PRO A 70 3.05 12.31 -21.40
N TYR A 71 4.04 12.24 -20.51
CA TYR A 71 4.53 13.39 -19.73
C TYR A 71 5.91 13.89 -20.15
N VAL A 72 6.54 13.22 -21.11
CA VAL A 72 7.83 13.61 -21.71
C VAL A 72 7.69 13.70 -23.22
N ALA A 73 8.35 14.69 -23.83
CA ALA A 73 8.43 14.77 -25.28
C ALA A 73 9.36 13.69 -25.82
N LEU A 74 8.86 12.86 -26.73
CA LEU A 74 9.67 11.80 -27.35
C LEU A 74 10.67 12.40 -28.35
N PRO A 75 11.88 11.81 -28.47
CA PRO A 75 12.80 12.10 -29.57
C PRO A 75 12.14 11.84 -30.93
N ALA A 76 12.56 12.56 -31.97
CA ALA A 76 11.97 12.41 -33.31
C ALA A 76 12.15 10.99 -33.85
N GLU A 77 13.28 10.38 -33.52
CA GLU A 77 13.71 9.05 -33.91
C GLU A 77 12.90 7.94 -33.21
N MET A 78 12.27 8.24 -32.07
CA MET A 78 11.51 7.23 -31.31
C MET A 78 10.21 6.82 -32.02
N LYS A 79 9.58 7.74 -32.76
CA LYS A 79 8.32 7.47 -33.46
C LYS A 79 8.43 6.38 -34.52
N PRO A 80 9.37 6.42 -35.47
CA PRO A 80 9.52 5.36 -36.46
C PRO A 80 9.87 4.02 -35.83
N GLU A 81 10.74 3.98 -34.82
CA GLU A 81 11.10 2.73 -34.12
C GLU A 81 9.89 2.07 -33.43
N LEU A 82 9.08 2.86 -32.72
CA LEU A 82 7.83 2.35 -32.12
C LEU A 82 6.81 1.90 -33.16
N GLN A 83 6.84 2.45 -34.37
CA GLN A 83 5.96 2.02 -35.46
C GLN A 83 6.41 0.65 -35.98
N VAL A 84 7.72 0.46 -36.22
CA VAL A 84 8.29 -0.83 -36.63
C VAL A 84 7.94 -1.92 -35.60
N LEU A 85 8.14 -1.66 -34.31
CA LEU A 85 7.79 -2.63 -33.26
C LEU A 85 6.29 -2.97 -33.27
N ALA A 86 5.42 -1.97 -33.47
CA ALA A 86 3.97 -2.19 -33.54
C ALA A 86 3.57 -3.04 -34.76
N ASP A 87 4.16 -2.76 -35.93
CA ASP A 87 3.90 -3.49 -37.17
C ASP A 87 4.32 -4.96 -37.05
N GLU A 88 5.35 -5.22 -36.25
CA GLU A 88 5.88 -6.55 -35.95
C GLU A 88 5.18 -7.25 -34.76
N GLY A 89 4.06 -6.69 -34.29
CA GLY A 89 3.19 -7.33 -33.30
C GLY A 89 3.55 -7.07 -31.84
N VAL A 90 4.52 -6.19 -31.54
CA VAL A 90 4.80 -5.76 -30.16
C VAL A 90 3.63 -4.95 -29.62
N ARG A 91 3.22 -5.22 -28.38
CA ARG A 91 2.14 -4.47 -27.73
C ARG A 91 2.64 -3.09 -27.31
N ILE A 92 2.23 -2.04 -28.04
CA ILE A 92 2.52 -0.65 -27.66
C ILE A 92 1.33 -0.01 -26.93
N ILE A 93 1.56 0.44 -25.70
CA ILE A 93 0.57 1.14 -24.88
C ILE A 93 0.91 2.64 -24.85
N ARG A 94 -0.01 3.49 -25.31
CA ARG A 94 0.13 4.96 -25.35
C ARG A 94 -1.00 5.64 -24.58
N PRO A 95 -0.87 5.80 -23.26
CA PRO A 95 -1.86 6.51 -22.47
C PRO A 95 -2.01 7.97 -22.88
N VAL A 96 -3.19 8.54 -22.63
CA VAL A 96 -3.49 9.95 -22.91
C VAL A 96 -3.67 10.68 -21.58
N ARG A 97 -3.07 11.88 -21.46
CA ARG A 97 -3.16 12.70 -20.24
C ARG A 97 -4.61 13.07 -19.96
N GLY A 98 -5.07 12.90 -18.72
CA GLY A 98 -6.42 13.26 -18.30
C GLY A 98 -7.50 12.26 -18.72
N GLU A 99 -7.14 11.14 -19.34
CA GLU A 99 -8.08 10.10 -19.78
C GLU A 99 -7.82 8.78 -19.06
N ASN A 100 -8.87 7.97 -18.86
CA ASN A 100 -8.77 6.61 -18.33
C ASN A 100 -7.93 6.49 -17.04
N GLY A 101 -8.07 7.46 -16.12
CA GLY A 101 -7.36 7.47 -14.83
C GLY A 101 -5.93 8.03 -14.87
N TRP A 102 -5.43 8.44 -16.04
CA TRP A 102 -4.11 9.08 -16.16
C TRP A 102 -4.16 10.54 -15.73
N PRO A 103 -3.26 10.99 -14.82
CA PRO A 103 -3.34 12.34 -14.28
C PRO A 103 -3.17 13.39 -15.36
N LEU A 104 -4.03 14.41 -15.30
CA LEU A 104 -3.91 15.59 -16.14
C LEU A 104 -2.79 16.47 -15.58
N ARG A 105 -1.84 16.84 -16.43
CA ARG A 105 -0.81 17.81 -16.05
C ARG A 105 -0.66 18.87 -17.12
N LEU A 106 -0.89 20.12 -16.72
CA LEU A 106 -0.73 21.27 -17.59
C LEU A 106 0.77 21.62 -17.69
N VAL A 107 1.17 22.04 -18.89
CA VAL A 107 2.56 22.44 -19.16
C VAL A 107 2.91 23.64 -18.26
N GLY A 108 3.99 23.53 -17.48
CA GLY A 108 4.47 24.60 -16.60
C GLY A 108 3.97 24.53 -15.14
N GLN A 109 3.16 23.54 -14.78
CA GLN A 109 2.79 23.31 -13.37
C GLN A 109 3.90 22.58 -12.60
N GLU A 110 4.04 22.95 -11.31
CA GLU A 110 4.88 22.25 -10.36
C GLU A 110 4.54 20.76 -10.30
N ALA A 111 5.56 19.91 -10.42
CA ALA A 111 5.41 18.49 -10.04
C ALA A 111 5.36 18.45 -8.52
N ASP A 112 4.21 18.17 -7.93
CA ASP A 112 4.15 17.68 -6.57
C ASP A 112 4.49 16.17 -6.54
N ASP A 113 4.73 15.65 -5.34
CA ASP A 113 4.99 14.22 -5.14
C ASP A 113 3.72 13.38 -5.43
N ASP A 114 2.53 13.94 -5.21
CA ASP A 114 1.24 13.29 -5.43
C ASP A 114 1.05 12.89 -6.90
N PHE A 115 1.46 13.74 -7.85
CA PHE A 115 1.45 13.44 -9.28
C PHE A 115 2.23 12.16 -9.62
N THR A 116 3.41 11.95 -9.03
CA THR A 116 4.18 10.72 -9.30
C THR A 116 3.50 9.48 -8.73
N GLY A 117 2.78 9.62 -7.62
CA GLY A 117 1.94 8.56 -7.05
C GLY A 117 0.76 8.19 -7.95
N GLU A 118 0.10 9.18 -8.53
CA GLU A 118 -1.01 9.00 -9.47
C GLU A 118 -0.55 8.33 -10.78
N VAL A 119 0.57 8.78 -11.36
CA VAL A 119 1.18 8.14 -12.54
C VAL A 119 1.52 6.69 -12.26
N TYR A 120 2.11 6.39 -11.10
CA TYR A 120 2.44 5.02 -10.73
C TYR A 120 1.19 4.13 -10.64
N LYS A 121 0.12 4.64 -10.01
CA LYS A 121 -1.14 3.91 -9.88
C LYS A 121 -1.73 3.58 -11.26
N ALA A 122 -1.84 4.59 -12.12
CA ALA A 122 -2.38 4.43 -13.48
C ALA A 122 -1.55 3.44 -14.31
N LEU A 123 -0.21 3.49 -14.20
CA LEU A 123 0.67 2.57 -14.91
C LEU A 123 0.47 1.10 -14.48
N VAL A 124 0.40 0.83 -13.18
CA VAL A 124 0.18 -0.52 -12.66
C VAL A 124 -1.19 -1.07 -13.07
N GLU A 125 -2.24 -0.25 -12.97
CA GLU A 125 -3.59 -0.60 -13.42
C GLU A 125 -3.63 -0.90 -14.93
N GLN A 126 -2.97 -0.07 -15.75
CA GLN A 126 -2.88 -0.24 -17.21
C GLN A 126 -2.18 -1.53 -17.63
N LEU A 127 -1.18 -1.96 -16.86
CA LEU A 127 -0.46 -3.22 -17.09
C LEU A 127 -1.27 -4.45 -16.67
N GLY A 128 -2.46 -4.26 -16.10
CA GLY A 128 -3.25 -5.37 -15.55
C GLY A 128 -2.53 -6.07 -14.41
N TRP A 129 -1.48 -5.45 -13.88
CA TRP A 129 -0.92 -5.83 -12.60
C TRP A 129 -2.03 -5.50 -11.62
N ALA A 130 -2.80 -6.52 -11.24
CA ALA A 130 -3.58 -6.44 -10.03
C ALA A 130 -2.61 -5.81 -9.03
N THR A 131 -2.97 -4.65 -8.49
CA THR A 131 -2.22 -4.14 -7.37
C THR A 131 -2.39 -5.21 -6.31
N THR A 132 -1.47 -6.18 -6.28
CA THR A 132 -0.99 -6.80 -5.07
C THR A 132 -0.28 -5.69 -4.30
N THR A 133 -1.01 -4.59 -4.02
CA THR A 133 -0.97 -4.05 -2.68
C THR A 133 -1.16 -5.27 -1.83
N ALA A 134 -0.10 -5.65 -1.13
CA ALA A 134 -0.18 -6.55 0.02
C ALA A 134 -1.55 -6.33 0.64
N SER A 135 -2.35 -7.40 0.70
CA SER A 135 -3.70 -7.32 1.20
C SER A 135 -3.68 -6.56 2.53
N PRO A 136 -4.72 -5.80 2.90
CA PRO A 136 -4.72 -5.10 4.18
C PRO A 136 -4.23 -5.98 5.33
N ALA A 137 -4.60 -7.26 5.37
CA ALA A 137 -4.09 -8.25 6.32
C ALA A 137 -2.55 -8.38 6.29
N GLU A 138 -1.95 -8.49 5.11
CA GLU A 138 -0.51 -8.61 4.94
C GLU A 138 0.27 -7.39 5.46
N LYS A 139 -0.30 -6.18 5.37
CA LYS A 139 0.32 -4.99 5.99
C LYS A 139 0.41 -5.13 7.51
N PHE A 140 -0.65 -5.61 8.18
CA PHE A 140 -0.63 -5.88 9.62
C PHE A 140 0.37 -6.98 9.98
N ARG A 141 0.41 -8.07 9.21
CA ARG A 141 1.38 -9.17 9.43
C ARG A 141 2.82 -8.69 9.37
N ARG A 142 3.17 -7.84 8.39
CA ARG A 142 4.52 -7.27 8.27
C ARG A 142 4.88 -6.38 9.46
N SER A 143 3.94 -5.59 9.97
CA SER A 143 4.17 -4.78 11.18
C SER A 143 4.44 -5.66 12.41
N ALA A 144 3.70 -6.78 12.56
CA ALA A 144 3.92 -7.76 13.63
C ALA A 144 5.25 -8.52 13.50
N GLN A 145 5.64 -8.91 12.28
CA GLN A 145 6.94 -9.55 12.02
C GLN A 145 8.12 -8.63 12.37
N LYS A 146 7.96 -7.32 12.16
CA LYS A 146 8.99 -6.31 12.41
C LYS A 146 9.14 -5.94 13.88
N TYR A 147 8.05 -6.03 14.67
CA TYR A 147 8.04 -5.64 16.07
C TYR A 147 7.43 -6.77 16.91
N GLY A 148 8.27 -7.49 17.67
CA GLY A 148 7.78 -8.59 18.52
C GLY A 148 6.77 -8.17 19.61
N ASP A 149 6.74 -6.88 19.95
CA ASP A 149 5.75 -6.30 20.86
C ASP A 149 4.38 -6.08 20.20
N TYR A 150 4.30 -6.16 18.87
CA TYR A 150 3.05 -6.13 18.10
C TYR A 150 2.59 -7.57 17.87
N GLN A 151 1.56 -8.00 18.60
CA GLN A 151 1.03 -9.35 18.55
C GLN A 151 -0.35 -9.40 17.89
N ILE A 152 -0.49 -10.25 16.88
CA ILE A 152 -1.77 -10.59 16.25
C ILE A 152 -2.32 -11.82 16.96
N LEU A 153 -3.50 -11.71 17.58
CA LEU A 153 -4.04 -12.78 18.42
C LEU A 153 -5.13 -13.61 17.73
N GLY A 154 -4.86 -14.90 17.56
CA GLY A 154 -5.81 -15.85 16.97
C GLY A 154 -6.17 -15.49 15.52
N ASP A 155 -7.47 -15.49 15.24
CA ASP A 155 -8.13 -15.20 13.95
C ASP A 155 -8.33 -13.69 13.70
N ALA A 156 -7.56 -12.81 14.36
CA ALA A 156 -7.77 -11.36 14.31
C ALA A 156 -7.75 -10.76 12.89
N LEU A 157 -7.17 -11.44 11.89
CA LEU A 157 -7.09 -10.96 10.51
C LEU A 157 -7.94 -11.76 9.52
N ASP A 158 -8.68 -12.78 9.96
CA ASP A 158 -9.39 -13.71 9.07
C ASP A 158 -10.43 -13.03 8.18
N LYS A 159 -10.95 -11.88 8.63
CA LYS A 159 -11.95 -11.06 7.93
C LYS A 159 -11.41 -9.75 7.39
N CYS A 160 -10.10 -9.49 7.52
CA CYS A 160 -9.51 -8.21 7.17
C CYS A 160 -9.66 -7.89 5.67
N ASP A 161 -9.46 -8.92 4.83
CA ASP A 161 -9.50 -8.75 3.38
C ASP A 161 -10.93 -8.79 2.80
N ASP A 162 -11.94 -9.13 3.62
CA ASP A 162 -13.38 -9.05 3.26
C ASP A 162 -13.89 -7.60 3.21
N ILE A 163 -13.08 -6.63 3.68
CA ILE A 163 -13.43 -5.21 3.70
C ILE A 163 -13.39 -4.64 2.27
N HIS A 164 -14.42 -3.88 1.93
CA HIS A 164 -14.56 -3.23 0.63
C HIS A 164 -13.35 -2.36 0.29
N HIS A 165 -12.87 -2.47 -0.95
CA HIS A 165 -11.61 -1.87 -1.42
C HIS A 165 -11.51 -0.35 -1.22
N THR A 166 -12.64 0.37 -1.22
CA THR A 166 -12.68 1.82 -0.94
C THR A 166 -12.17 2.19 0.46
N ARG A 167 -12.12 1.22 1.39
CA ARG A 167 -11.65 1.38 2.77
C ARG A 167 -10.21 0.91 2.98
N HIS A 168 -9.53 0.40 1.95
CA HIS A 168 -8.15 -0.11 2.10
C HIS A 168 -7.15 0.97 2.50
N ARG A 169 -7.40 2.24 2.17
CA ARG A 169 -6.58 3.36 2.64
C ARG A 169 -6.63 3.46 4.17
N PHE A 170 -7.82 3.46 4.76
CA PHE A 170 -8.02 3.46 6.21
C PHE A 170 -7.27 2.32 6.89
N LEU A 171 -7.33 1.11 6.33
CA LEU A 171 -6.65 -0.06 6.89
C LEU A 171 -5.13 0.09 6.87
N LYS A 172 -4.57 0.51 5.73
CA LYS A 172 -3.12 0.72 5.57
C LYS A 172 -2.62 1.83 6.49
N THR A 173 -3.33 2.95 6.56
CA THR A 173 -3.02 4.05 7.47
C THR A 173 -3.07 3.57 8.92
N SER A 174 -4.15 2.89 9.33
CA SER A 174 -4.29 2.36 10.69
C SER A 174 -3.17 1.39 11.07
N ALA A 175 -2.79 0.47 10.18
CA ALA A 175 -1.67 -0.43 10.40
C ALA A 175 -0.36 0.33 10.64
N GLU A 176 -0.09 1.38 9.87
CA GLU A 176 1.11 2.22 10.04
C GLU A 176 1.10 3.03 11.34
N LEU A 177 -0.07 3.50 11.78
CA LEU A 177 -0.21 4.21 13.05
C LEU A 177 0.00 3.26 14.22
N LEU A 178 -0.58 2.06 14.17
CA LEU A 178 -0.37 1.03 15.18
C LEU A 178 1.10 0.56 15.21
N GLU A 179 1.75 0.41 14.05
CA GLU A 179 3.18 0.12 13.96
C GLU A 179 4.02 1.21 14.63
N LYS A 180 3.77 2.49 14.32
CA LYS A 180 4.48 3.63 14.92
C LYS A 180 4.22 3.73 16.42
N PHE A 181 2.98 3.48 16.85
CA PHE A 181 2.59 3.44 18.25
C PHE A 181 3.35 2.35 19.01
N CYS A 182 3.43 1.15 18.43
CA CYS A 182 4.19 0.03 18.97
C CYS A 182 5.69 0.34 19.04
N LYS A 183 6.27 0.88 17.95
CA LYS A 183 7.68 1.29 17.91
C LYS A 183 8.04 2.26 19.04
N LYS A 184 7.11 3.17 19.38
CA LYS A 184 7.28 4.14 20.46
C LYS A 184 6.89 3.60 21.84
N ARG A 185 6.55 2.31 21.96
CA ARG A 185 6.09 1.68 23.21
C ARG A 185 4.96 2.46 23.87
N GLY A 186 4.02 2.95 23.07
CA GLY A 186 2.91 3.75 23.55
C GLY A 186 3.22 5.22 23.86
N ALA A 187 4.48 5.65 23.83
CA ALA A 187 4.90 7.01 24.12
C ALA A 187 4.52 7.98 22.98
N VAL A 188 3.27 8.45 23.01
CA VAL A 188 2.76 9.53 22.17
C VAL A 188 2.61 10.79 23.01
N GLN A 189 2.99 11.95 22.47
CA GLN A 189 2.95 13.24 23.18
C GLN A 189 1.53 13.82 23.35
N MET A 190 0.51 13.03 23.06
CA MET A 190 -0.90 13.43 22.99
C MET A 190 -1.79 12.23 23.33
N GLY A 191 -3.07 12.47 23.59
CA GLY A 191 -4.04 11.40 23.79
C GLY A 191 -4.21 10.53 22.53
N LEU A 192 -4.60 9.26 22.71
CA LEU A 192 -4.76 8.33 21.58
C LEU A 192 -5.77 8.83 20.55
N ALA A 193 -6.88 9.42 20.98
CA ALA A 193 -7.87 9.98 20.05
C ALA A 193 -7.27 11.06 19.15
N SER A 194 -6.48 11.99 19.70
CA SER A 194 -5.75 13.00 18.91
C SER A 194 -4.68 12.37 18.02
N TYR A 195 -3.95 11.38 18.53
CA TYR A 195 -2.90 10.68 17.78
C TYR A 195 -3.43 10.06 16.47
N PHE A 196 -4.58 9.39 16.53
CA PHE A 196 -5.23 8.83 15.35
C PHE A 196 -5.98 9.91 14.53
N GLY A 197 -6.72 10.81 15.21
CA GLY A 197 -7.54 11.83 14.59
C GLY A 197 -6.76 12.83 13.72
N ASP A 198 -5.59 13.27 14.18
CA ASP A 198 -4.66 14.14 13.41
C ASP A 198 -4.23 13.53 12.06
N ARG A 199 -4.47 12.22 11.88
CA ARG A 199 -4.05 11.44 10.72
C ARG A 199 -5.25 10.82 9.98
N GLY A 200 -6.45 11.34 10.25
CA GLY A 200 -7.68 10.95 9.57
C GLY A 200 -8.20 9.57 9.95
N VAL A 201 -7.90 9.09 11.15
CA VAL A 201 -8.38 7.80 11.67
C VAL A 201 -9.16 8.04 12.96
N ASP A 202 -10.42 7.63 12.99
CA ASP A 202 -11.26 7.79 14.17
C ASP A 202 -11.02 6.68 15.18
N LEU A 203 -10.80 7.06 16.44
CA LEU A 203 -10.75 6.17 17.58
C LEU A 203 -12.05 6.28 18.37
N ALA A 204 -12.79 5.18 18.49
CA ALA A 204 -13.90 5.06 19.41
C ALA A 204 -13.48 4.34 20.69
N THR A 205 -13.98 4.80 21.84
CA THR A 205 -13.80 4.15 23.15
C THR A 205 -15.09 3.53 23.69
N THR A 206 -16.18 3.62 22.93
CA THR A 206 -17.50 3.05 23.21
C THR A 206 -17.97 2.24 22.01
N GLY A 207 -18.86 1.26 22.23
CA GLY A 207 -19.41 0.44 21.14
C GLY A 207 -20.05 -0.86 21.64
N GLY A 208 -20.71 -1.58 20.73
CA GLY A 208 -21.43 -2.82 21.04
C GLY A 208 -20.55 -4.05 21.28
N VAL A 209 -19.29 -4.01 20.85
CA VAL A 209 -18.34 -5.12 21.05
C VAL A 209 -17.35 -4.76 22.15
N LYS A 210 -17.23 -5.65 23.15
CA LYS A 210 -16.24 -5.57 24.21
C LYS A 210 -15.11 -6.55 23.90
N THR A 211 -13.87 -6.07 23.93
CA THR A 211 -12.71 -6.94 23.84
C THR A 211 -12.14 -7.24 25.21
N THR A 212 -11.69 -8.46 25.45
CA THR A 212 -11.12 -8.91 26.72
C THR A 212 -9.85 -9.71 26.49
N ILE A 213 -8.77 -9.30 27.17
CA ILE A 213 -7.51 -10.05 27.23
C ILE A 213 -7.36 -10.63 28.63
N TYR A 214 -7.14 -11.94 28.70
CA TYR A 214 -6.72 -12.63 29.90
C TYR A 214 -5.22 -12.89 29.81
N LEU A 215 -4.44 -12.23 30.67
CA LEU A 215 -3.02 -12.54 30.82
C LEU A 215 -2.90 -13.82 31.62
N MET A 216 -2.21 -14.79 31.02
CA MET A 216 -2.01 -16.12 31.57
C MET A 216 -0.55 -16.27 31.97
N LYS A 217 -0.29 -16.82 33.15
CA LYS A 217 1.01 -17.35 33.53
C LYS A 217 0.83 -18.84 33.77
N SER A 218 1.38 -19.65 32.86
CA SER A 218 1.01 -21.07 32.75
C SER A 218 -0.51 -21.18 32.52
N ASP A 219 -1.25 -21.81 33.43
CA ASP A 219 -2.71 -21.98 33.32
C ASP A 219 -3.51 -21.04 34.24
N ARG A 220 -2.85 -20.08 34.91
CA ARG A 220 -3.52 -19.14 35.81
C ARG A 220 -3.71 -17.79 35.15
N ILE A 221 -4.92 -17.24 35.26
CA ILE A 221 -5.21 -15.85 34.93
C ILE A 221 -4.53 -14.97 35.97
N ILE A 222 -3.58 -14.15 35.54
CA ILE A 222 -2.91 -13.16 36.39
C ILE A 222 -3.52 -11.77 36.25
N GLU A 223 -4.16 -11.47 35.12
CA GLU A 223 -4.85 -10.19 34.90
C GLU A 223 -5.96 -10.34 33.86
N LYS A 224 -7.04 -9.57 34.03
CA LYS A 224 -8.10 -9.42 33.03
C LYS A 224 -8.19 -7.95 32.62
N ARG A 225 -7.99 -7.66 31.34
CA ARG A 225 -8.22 -6.33 30.75
C ARG A 225 -9.38 -6.36 29.80
N SER A 226 -10.21 -5.32 29.82
CA SER A 226 -11.32 -5.18 28.88
C SER A 226 -11.39 -3.78 28.31
N SER A 227 -11.80 -3.68 27.06
CA SER A 227 -11.86 -2.42 26.33
C SER A 227 -12.91 -2.47 25.24
N ASN A 228 -13.61 -1.35 25.03
CA ASN A 228 -14.45 -1.11 23.86
C ASN A 228 -13.70 -0.30 22.78
N MET A 229 -12.40 -0.07 22.98
CA MET A 229 -11.57 0.73 22.09
C MET A 229 -11.40 0.07 20.72
N HIS A 230 -11.62 0.85 19.66
CA HIS A 230 -11.37 0.43 18.29
C HIS A 230 -11.19 1.61 17.34
N LEU A 231 -10.47 1.38 16.24
CA LEU A 231 -10.46 2.30 15.11
C LEU A 231 -11.64 1.99 14.20
N LYS A 232 -12.20 3.03 13.57
CA LYS A 232 -13.39 2.91 12.72
C LYS A 232 -13.36 3.88 11.55
N GLU A 233 -14.07 3.52 10.50
CA GLU A 233 -14.45 4.41 9.40
C GLU A 233 -15.80 3.94 8.83
N GLY A 234 -16.49 4.82 8.11
CA GLY A 234 -17.63 4.43 7.28
C GLY A 234 -18.88 4.05 8.06
N ASP A 235 -19.17 4.74 9.17
CA ASP A 235 -20.46 4.61 9.84
C ASP A 235 -21.63 4.86 8.87
N ALA A 236 -22.77 4.24 9.15
CA ALA A 236 -23.97 4.27 8.29
C ALA A 236 -23.79 3.69 6.87
N THR A 237 -22.74 2.90 6.64
CA THR A 237 -22.56 2.13 5.39
C THR A 237 -22.83 0.63 5.61
N ALA A 238 -22.81 -0.15 4.53
CA ALA A 238 -22.91 -1.61 4.61
C ALA A 238 -21.77 -2.19 5.49
N PRO A 239 -21.98 -3.35 6.16
CA PRO A 239 -20.97 -3.92 7.07
C PRO A 239 -19.57 -4.03 6.47
N ILE A 240 -19.47 -4.50 5.22
CA ILE A 240 -18.20 -4.64 4.48
C ILE A 240 -17.51 -3.30 4.18
N ALA A 241 -18.23 -2.19 4.21
CA ALA A 241 -17.71 -0.83 3.99
C ALA A 241 -17.57 -0.02 5.30
N CYS A 242 -17.81 -0.67 6.45
CA CYS A 242 -17.80 -0.08 7.79
C CYS A 242 -16.75 -0.79 8.68
N PRO A 243 -15.45 -0.67 8.35
CA PRO A 243 -14.40 -1.45 9.00
C PRO A 243 -14.25 -1.14 10.50
N ARG A 244 -13.81 -2.15 11.26
CA ARG A 244 -13.46 -2.04 12.68
C ARG A 244 -12.11 -2.67 12.95
N ILE A 245 -11.26 -1.97 13.71
CA ILE A 245 -9.97 -2.48 14.18
C ILE A 245 -9.98 -2.47 15.71
N TYR A 246 -10.16 -3.62 16.33
CA TYR A 246 -10.09 -3.75 17.78
C TYR A 246 -8.65 -4.06 18.19
N PHE A 247 -8.12 -3.26 19.11
CA PHE A 247 -6.79 -3.42 19.64
C PHE A 247 -6.75 -3.05 21.12
N GLN A 248 -5.77 -3.58 21.84
CA GLN A 248 -5.44 -3.17 23.20
C GLN A 248 -3.93 -3.08 23.33
N HIS A 249 -3.46 -2.19 24.21
CA HIS A 249 -2.07 -2.18 24.63
C HIS A 249 -1.96 -2.43 26.13
N LEU A 250 -0.80 -2.94 26.53
CA LEU A 250 -0.39 -3.14 27.90
C LEU A 250 1.02 -2.58 28.07
N ASP A 251 1.22 -1.85 29.15
CA ASP A 251 2.53 -1.51 29.67
C ASP A 251 2.59 -2.05 31.09
N ARG A 252 3.42 -3.06 31.31
CA ARG A 252 3.54 -3.78 32.59
C ARG A 252 4.96 -4.29 32.75
N ASP A 253 5.54 -4.13 33.94
CA ASP A 253 6.88 -4.64 34.28
C ASP A 253 7.95 -4.19 33.27
N GLN A 254 7.83 -2.93 32.79
CA GLN A 254 8.64 -2.31 31.73
C GLN A 254 8.53 -2.97 30.34
N GLN A 255 7.51 -3.81 30.14
CA GLN A 255 7.22 -4.47 28.88
C GLN A 255 5.95 -3.88 28.27
N PHE A 256 6.13 -3.29 27.09
CA PHE A 256 5.03 -2.84 26.26
C PHE A 256 4.61 -3.97 25.33
N ARG A 257 3.29 -4.20 25.21
CA ARG A 257 2.70 -5.03 24.15
C ARG A 257 1.51 -4.31 23.53
N LEU A 258 1.39 -4.46 22.21
CA LEU A 258 0.23 -4.08 21.43
C LEU A 258 -0.42 -5.35 20.87
N PHE A 259 -1.68 -5.57 21.21
CA PHE A 259 -2.47 -6.71 20.79
C PHE A 259 -3.50 -6.29 19.75
N LEU A 260 -3.44 -6.91 18.57
CA LEU A 260 -4.47 -6.81 17.55
C LEU A 260 -5.46 -7.95 17.73
N LEU A 261 -6.73 -7.61 17.94
CA LEU A 261 -7.78 -8.54 18.36
C LEU A 261 -8.78 -8.84 17.25
N TYR A 262 -8.99 -7.88 16.34
CA TYR A 262 -9.83 -8.04 15.16
C TYR A 262 -9.58 -6.90 14.17
N VAL A 263 -9.53 -7.24 12.89
CA VAL A 263 -9.61 -6.35 11.74
C VAL A 263 -10.56 -6.96 10.74
N GLY A 264 -11.65 -6.27 10.43
CA GLY A 264 -12.65 -6.77 9.51
C GLY A 264 -13.81 -5.79 9.29
N PRO A 265 -14.84 -6.20 8.55
CA PRO A 265 -16.13 -5.52 8.45
C PRO A 265 -16.72 -5.17 9.83
N HIS A 266 -17.81 -4.42 9.85
CA HIS A 266 -18.57 -4.27 11.07
C HIS A 266 -18.99 -5.67 11.58
N PRO A 267 -18.68 -6.03 12.84
CA PRO A 267 -19.08 -7.32 13.39
C PRO A 267 -20.60 -7.54 13.28
N PRO A 268 -21.04 -8.80 13.12
CA PRO A 268 -22.47 -9.11 13.16
C PRO A 268 -23.06 -8.76 14.53
N LYS A 269 -24.37 -8.48 14.58
CA LYS A 269 -25.04 -7.90 15.76
C LYS A 269 -24.99 -8.80 17.01
N ASP A 270 -24.83 -10.10 16.82
CA ASP A 270 -24.73 -11.11 17.86
C ASP A 270 -23.30 -11.24 18.43
N LEU A 271 -22.27 -10.76 17.72
CA LEU A 271 -20.92 -10.69 18.26
C LEU A 271 -20.79 -9.51 19.22
N ILE A 272 -21.01 -9.76 20.51
CA ILE A 272 -20.89 -8.75 21.57
C ILE A 272 -19.54 -8.73 22.27
N GLN A 273 -18.72 -9.78 22.10
CA GLN A 273 -17.46 -9.91 22.81
C GLN A 273 -16.38 -10.65 22.01
N ILE A 274 -15.14 -10.18 22.10
CA ILE A 274 -13.94 -10.87 21.59
C ILE A 274 -13.02 -11.14 22.79
N THR A 275 -12.67 -12.40 23.01
CA THR A 275 -11.85 -12.82 24.17
C THR A 275 -10.60 -13.55 23.73
N ARG A 276 -9.44 -13.17 24.25
CA ARG A 276 -8.16 -13.83 23.98
C ARG A 276 -7.39 -14.10 25.26
N ASN A 277 -6.73 -15.26 25.30
CA ASN A 277 -5.74 -15.60 26.32
C ASN A 277 -4.36 -15.28 25.77
N VAL A 278 -3.52 -14.63 26.57
CA VAL A 278 -2.15 -14.25 26.18
C VAL A 278 -1.20 -14.78 27.22
N GLN A 279 -0.24 -15.60 26.81
CA GLN A 279 0.82 -16.08 27.70
C GLN A 279 1.77 -14.94 28.05
N TRP A 280 2.05 -14.80 29.35
CA TRP A 280 2.88 -13.77 29.93
C TRP A 280 3.97 -14.43 30.77
N GLU A 281 5.13 -14.65 30.16
CA GLU A 281 6.21 -15.44 30.75
C GLU A 281 7.08 -14.66 31.74
N HIS A 282 6.98 -13.33 31.76
CA HIS A 282 7.81 -12.49 32.61
C HIS A 282 7.03 -11.80 33.73
N GLY A 283 7.29 -12.27 34.94
CA GLY A 283 6.80 -11.74 36.22
C GLY A 283 7.23 -12.66 37.34
#